data_AF-L5ML78-F1
#
_entry.id   AF-L5ML78-F1
#
_cell.length_a   1.000
_cell.length_b   1.000
_cell.length_c   1.000
_cell.angle_alpha   90.00
_cell.angle_beta   90.00
_cell.angle_gamma   90.00
#
_symmetry.space_group_name_H-M   'P 1'
#
loop_
_entity.id
_entity.type
_entity.pdbx_description
1 polymer ?
#
loop_
_entity_poly.entity_id
_entity_poly.type
_entity_poly.pdbx_seq_one_letter_code
_entity_poly.pdbx_strand_id
1 'polypeptide(L)'
;QAFMPRGLADKAGPEECDAVALLNLINSCDHFMVDRKKVTEVIKCRNDIMHSSEMKVSSMWLRDFQMKIQNFLNEFHNVPEIVEAYSRIEELLTSDWAVLIPEEDHRDGCECEAGIYLSESQVHEIETEFLKEKLQEIYLQAKEQEVLPEEIFNRLEAVREFLSSNEDLRSSLSEDLQKLASLCPQHQTLDSKEPGVQAAAGEV
;
A
#
# COMPACT_ATOMS: atom_id res chain seq x y z
N GLN A 1 -20.64 42.63 22.59
CA GLN A 1 -20.99 42.07 21.26
C GLN A 1 -20.12 40.84 21.08
N ALA A 2 -20.71 39.65 20.93
CA ALA A 2 -19.93 38.41 20.79
C ALA A 2 -19.46 38.26 19.33
N PHE A 3 -18.16 38.06 19.13
CA PHE A 3 -17.58 37.89 17.80
C PHE A 3 -17.49 36.39 17.48
N MET A 4 -18.19 35.95 16.42
CA MET A 4 -18.03 34.59 15.88
C MET A 4 -16.75 34.54 15.02
N PRO A 5 -15.89 33.54 15.18
CA PRO A 5 -14.69 33.41 14.36
C PRO A 5 -15.07 32.94 12.95
N ARG A 6 -14.41 33.51 11.93
CA ARG A 6 -14.44 33.08 10.52
C ARG A 6 -15.73 33.33 9.72
N GLY A 7 -16.52 34.33 10.08
CA GLY A 7 -17.58 34.82 9.16
C GLY A 7 -18.87 34.01 9.15
N LEU A 8 -19.15 33.23 10.19
CA LEU A 8 -20.43 32.53 10.39
C LEU A 8 -21.51 33.48 10.96
N ALA A 9 -21.60 34.71 10.47
CA ALA A 9 -22.58 35.70 10.95
C ALA A 9 -24.02 35.33 10.57
N ASP A 10 -24.19 34.55 9.50
CA ASP A 10 -25.49 34.15 8.96
C ASP A 10 -26.05 32.86 9.59
N LYS A 11 -25.28 32.19 10.45
CA LYS A 11 -25.72 30.97 11.14
C LYS A 11 -26.43 31.34 12.43
N ALA A 12 -27.65 30.82 12.59
CA ALA A 12 -28.58 31.31 13.62
C ALA A 12 -28.43 30.58 14.97
N GLY A 13 -27.84 29.38 14.99
CA GLY A 13 -27.80 28.55 16.18
C GLY A 13 -26.52 27.73 16.37
N PRO A 14 -26.27 27.27 17.63
CA PRO A 14 -25.11 26.46 17.97
C PRO A 14 -25.04 25.14 17.21
N GLU A 15 -26.18 24.59 16.78
CA GLU A 15 -26.32 23.37 15.98
C GLU A 15 -25.69 23.48 14.58
N GLU A 16 -25.53 24.70 14.05
CA GLU A 16 -24.91 24.93 12.74
C GLU A 16 -23.41 25.25 12.86
N CYS A 17 -22.90 25.41 14.08
CA CYS A 17 -21.51 25.75 14.36
C CYS A 17 -20.65 24.49 14.50
N ASP A 18 -19.44 24.53 13.95
CA ASP A 18 -18.47 23.48 14.23
C ASP A 18 -17.91 23.62 15.65
N ALA A 19 -17.32 22.54 16.18
CA ALA A 19 -16.73 22.55 17.53
C ALA A 19 -15.68 23.66 17.69
N VAL A 20 -14.96 24.01 16.62
CA VAL A 20 -13.94 25.07 16.64
C VAL A 20 -14.57 26.45 16.82
N ALA A 21 -15.68 26.75 16.12
CA ALA A 21 -16.40 28.00 16.30
C ALA A 21 -16.95 28.13 17.73
N LEU A 22 -17.52 27.05 18.27
CA LEU A 22 -18.05 27.04 19.64
C LEU A 22 -16.94 27.24 20.69
N LEU A 23 -15.81 26.53 20.57
CA LEU A 23 -14.68 26.69 21.49
C LEU A 23 -14.12 28.12 21.47
N ASN A 24 -14.00 28.71 20.29
CA ASN A 24 -13.51 30.08 20.16
C ASN A 24 -14.52 31.12 20.68
N LEU A 25 -15.83 30.88 20.52
CA LEU A 25 -16.88 31.70 21.11
C LEU A 25 -16.77 31.67 22.64
N ILE A 26 -16.67 30.48 23.22
CA ILE A 26 -16.50 30.28 24.67
C ILE A 26 -15.24 31.00 25.15
N ASN A 27 -14.14 30.94 24.38
CA ASN A 27 -12.88 31.59 24.74
C ASN A 27 -12.93 33.13 24.70
N SER A 28 -13.75 33.70 23.81
CA SER A 28 -13.74 35.14 23.51
C SER A 28 -14.91 35.92 24.13
N CYS A 29 -15.93 35.23 24.64
CA CYS A 29 -17.16 35.83 25.14
C CYS A 29 -17.17 35.90 26.67
N ASP A 30 -17.34 37.12 27.22
CA ASP A 30 -17.34 37.37 28.66
C ASP A 30 -18.57 36.82 29.40
N HIS A 31 -19.59 36.36 28.67
CA HIS A 31 -20.77 35.72 29.26
C HIS A 31 -20.50 34.28 29.74
N PHE A 32 -19.44 33.64 29.25
CA PHE A 32 -19.02 32.33 29.75
C PHE A 32 -18.08 32.50 30.94
N MET A 33 -18.53 32.06 32.11
CA MET A 33 -17.75 32.07 33.34
C MET A 33 -16.87 30.82 33.42
N VAL A 34 -15.89 30.72 32.50
CA VAL A 34 -14.98 29.56 32.40
C VAL A 34 -13.52 30.00 32.37
N ASP A 35 -12.61 29.15 32.85
CA ASP A 35 -11.18 29.38 32.71
C ASP A 35 -10.73 29.27 31.24
N ARG A 36 -10.44 30.42 30.63
CA ARG A 36 -9.95 30.54 29.24
C ARG A 36 -8.71 29.71 28.95
N LYS A 37 -7.87 29.44 29.95
CA LYS A 37 -6.69 28.58 29.77
C LYS A 37 -7.11 27.17 29.40
N LYS A 38 -8.15 26.63 30.04
CA LYS A 38 -8.65 25.28 29.76
C LYS A 38 -9.25 25.18 28.36
N VAL A 39 -9.98 26.20 27.92
CA VAL A 39 -10.51 26.29 26.55
C VAL A 39 -9.37 26.33 25.53
N THR A 40 -8.34 27.13 25.80
CA THR A 40 -7.17 27.27 24.94
C THR A 40 -6.39 25.97 24.79
N GLU A 41 -6.24 25.18 25.86
CA GLU A 41 -5.57 23.88 25.80
C GLU A 41 -6.33 22.87 24.91
N VAL A 42 -7.67 22.84 24.98
CA VAL A 42 -8.49 21.99 24.09
C VAL A 42 -8.34 22.41 22.62
N ILE A 43 -8.32 23.73 22.35
CA ILE A 43 -8.09 24.26 21.00
C ILE A 43 -6.71 23.84 20.47
N LYS A 44 -5.66 23.92 21.31
CA LYS A 44 -4.31 23.48 20.94
C LYS A 44 -4.30 21.99 20.59
N CYS A 45 -4.84 21.14 21.45
CA CYS A 45 -4.86 19.69 21.19
C CYS A 45 -5.57 19.34 19.87
N ARG A 46 -6.69 20.01 19.55
CA ARG A 46 -7.37 19.85 18.26
C ARG A 46 -6.46 20.26 17.10
N ASN A 47 -5.77 21.40 17.23
CA ASN A 47 -4.85 21.86 16.20
C ASN A 47 -3.66 20.91 16.04
N ASP A 48 -3.13 20.35 17.11
CA ASP A 48 -2.02 19.40 17.06
C ASP A 48 -2.41 18.13 16.29
N ILE A 49 -3.62 17.58 16.52
CA ILE A 49 -4.13 16.44 15.73
C ILE A 49 -4.26 16.83 14.25
N MET A 50 -4.87 17.98 13.98
CA MET A 50 -5.20 18.39 12.60
C MET A 50 -3.98 18.76 11.76
N HIS A 51 -2.86 19.11 12.39
CA HIS A 51 -1.59 19.38 11.72
C HIS A 51 -0.60 18.23 11.87
N SER A 52 -0.99 17.09 12.47
CA SER A 52 -0.18 15.87 12.47
C SER A 52 -0.19 15.26 11.07
N SER A 53 0.99 15.18 10.44
CA SER A 53 1.15 14.67 9.07
C SER A 53 0.71 13.23 8.89
N GLU A 54 0.71 12.44 9.96
CA GLU A 54 0.34 11.02 9.93
C GLU A 54 -1.02 10.74 10.56
N MET A 55 -1.72 11.77 11.08
CA MET A 55 -2.93 11.62 11.92
C MET A 55 -2.75 10.65 13.10
N LYS A 56 -1.50 10.35 13.48
CA LYS A 56 -1.14 9.50 14.61
C LYS A 56 -0.80 10.36 15.82
N VAL A 57 -1.19 9.86 16.99
CA VAL A 57 -0.85 10.43 18.30
C VAL A 57 -0.39 9.30 19.21
N SER A 58 0.52 9.62 20.13
CA SER A 58 0.98 8.62 21.11
C SER A 58 -0.09 8.37 22.17
N SER A 59 -0.05 7.20 22.82
CA SER A 59 -0.93 6.88 23.95
C SER A 59 -0.77 7.87 25.11
N MET A 60 0.46 8.35 25.35
CA MET A 60 0.72 9.40 26.34
C MET A 60 0.01 10.71 25.98
N TRP A 61 0.03 11.09 24.70
CA TRP A 61 -0.65 12.29 24.22
C TRP A 61 -2.17 12.17 24.34
N LEU A 62 -2.76 11.01 24.00
CA LEU A 62 -4.20 10.76 24.18
C LEU A 62 -4.64 10.87 25.64
N ARG A 63 -3.84 10.33 26.55
CA ARG A 63 -4.11 10.44 28.00
C ARG A 63 -4.02 11.88 28.49
N ASP A 64 -3.05 12.66 27.98
CA ASP A 64 -2.95 14.10 28.29
C ASP A 64 -4.16 14.88 27.74
N PHE A 65 -4.58 14.57 26.52
CA PHE A 65 -5.76 15.14 25.89
C PHE A 65 -7.04 14.81 26.68
N GLN A 66 -7.20 13.57 27.15
CA GLN A 66 -8.29 13.17 28.02
C GLN A 66 -8.37 14.04 29.28
N MET A 67 -7.25 14.20 29.99
CA MET A 67 -7.20 15.05 31.19
C MET A 67 -7.57 16.50 30.88
N LYS A 68 -7.12 17.04 29.74
CA LYS A 68 -7.45 18.41 29.29
C LYS A 68 -8.93 18.58 28.97
N ILE A 69 -9.56 17.61 28.29
CA ILE A 69 -11.01 17.63 28.04
C ILE A 69 -11.78 17.56 29.36
N GLN A 70 -11.44 16.63 30.25
CA GLN A 70 -12.11 16.48 31.54
C GLN A 70 -12.02 17.77 32.37
N ASN A 71 -10.84 18.41 32.40
CA ASN A 71 -10.64 19.69 33.07
C ASN A 71 -11.52 20.80 32.50
N PHE A 72 -11.71 20.84 31.18
CA PHE A 72 -12.60 21.80 30.51
C PHE A 72 -14.08 21.51 30.80
N LEU A 73 -14.52 20.26 30.71
CA LEU A 73 -15.92 19.88 31.00
C LEU A 73 -16.32 20.18 32.44
N ASN A 74 -15.39 20.05 33.40
CA ASN A 74 -15.61 20.40 34.81
C ASN A 74 -15.98 21.89 35.01
N GLU A 75 -15.67 22.79 34.07
CA GLU A 75 -16.14 24.19 34.13
C GLU A 75 -17.67 24.31 34.04
N PHE A 76 -18.32 23.28 33.49
CA PHE A 76 -19.77 23.26 33.28
C PHE A 76 -20.46 22.18 34.11
N HIS A 77 -19.88 21.77 35.24
CA HIS A 77 -20.48 20.76 36.15
C HIS A 77 -21.92 21.08 36.61
N ASN A 78 -22.33 22.36 36.53
CA ASN A 78 -23.68 22.80 36.85
C ASN A 78 -24.71 22.54 35.75
N VAL A 79 -24.28 22.09 34.57
CA VAL A 79 -25.14 21.76 33.43
C VAL A 79 -25.41 20.25 33.44
N PRO A 80 -26.65 19.80 33.66
CA PRO A 80 -26.95 18.38 33.83
C PRO A 80 -26.65 17.55 32.57
N GLU A 81 -26.82 18.11 31.38
CA GLU A 81 -26.51 17.46 30.10
C GLU A 81 -25.01 17.14 29.94
N ILE A 82 -24.14 17.86 30.65
CA ILE A 82 -22.70 17.64 30.60
C ILE A 82 -22.27 16.42 31.40
N VAL A 83 -23.06 15.97 32.38
CA VAL A 83 -22.79 14.74 33.12
C VAL A 83 -22.91 13.53 32.19
N GLU A 84 -23.94 13.49 31.34
CA GLU A 84 -24.11 12.42 30.34
C GLU A 84 -22.99 12.46 29.30
N ALA A 85 -22.67 13.65 28.81
CA ALA A 85 -21.57 13.84 27.86
C ALA A 85 -20.22 13.39 28.47
N TYR A 86 -19.98 13.65 29.76
CA TYR A 86 -18.78 13.23 30.47
C TYR A 86 -18.65 11.71 30.48
N SER A 87 -19.71 10.99 30.87
CA SER A 87 -19.69 9.52 30.89
C SER A 87 -19.41 8.93 29.51
N ARG A 88 -20.04 9.48 28.47
CA ARG A 88 -19.81 9.04 27.09
C ARG A 88 -18.38 9.30 26.61
N ILE A 89 -17.82 10.45 26.96
CA ILE A 89 -16.44 10.81 26.60
C ILE A 89 -15.44 9.92 27.36
N GLU A 90 -15.69 9.64 28.63
CA GLU A 90 -14.87 8.74 29.42
C GLU A 90 -14.89 7.31 28.86
N GLU A 91 -16.06 6.79 28.49
CA GLU A 91 -16.20 5.50 27.81
C GLU A 91 -15.41 5.48 26.49
N LEU A 92 -15.55 6.51 25.66
CA LEU A 92 -14.85 6.61 24.37
C LEU A 92 -13.33 6.63 24.55
N LEU A 93 -12.82 7.37 25.53
CA LEU A 93 -11.38 7.53 25.77
C LEU A 93 -10.74 6.32 26.49
N THR A 94 -11.53 5.52 27.22
CA THR A 94 -11.06 4.32 27.92
C THR A 94 -11.28 3.02 27.15
N SER A 95 -12.08 3.06 26.08
CA SER A 95 -12.29 1.93 25.18
C SER A 95 -11.00 1.54 24.46
N ASP A 96 -10.83 0.24 24.26
CA ASP A 96 -9.76 -0.29 23.41
C ASP A 96 -10.14 -0.10 21.94
N TRP A 97 -9.35 0.70 21.22
CA TRP A 97 -9.51 0.97 19.80
C TRP A 97 -8.64 0.07 18.93
N ALA A 98 -8.11 -1.03 19.50
CA ALA A 98 -7.43 -2.05 18.73
C ALA A 98 -8.35 -2.55 17.61
N VAL A 99 -8.03 -2.16 16.38
CA VAL A 99 -8.67 -2.72 15.19
C VAL A 99 -8.12 -4.13 15.06
N LEU A 100 -8.97 -5.13 15.28
CA LEU A 100 -8.67 -6.50 14.88
C LEU A 100 -8.58 -6.49 13.34
N ILE A 101 -7.38 -6.44 12.80
CA ILE A 101 -7.15 -6.70 11.38
C ILE A 101 -7.15 -8.23 11.26
N PRO A 102 -8.20 -8.85 10.69
CA PRO A 102 -8.15 -10.28 10.41
C PRO A 102 -6.92 -10.55 9.54
N GLU A 103 -6.23 -11.67 9.79
CA GLU A 103 -4.97 -12.02 9.11
C GLU A 103 -5.12 -12.09 7.58
N GLU A 104 -6.34 -12.28 7.09
CA GLU A 104 -6.70 -12.16 5.68
C GLU A 104 -7.25 -10.76 5.39
N ASP A 105 -6.40 -9.93 4.78
CA ASP A 105 -6.82 -8.72 4.08
C ASP A 105 -7.76 -9.14 2.93
N HIS A 106 -9.07 -9.06 3.16
CA HIS A 106 -10.04 -9.32 2.11
C HIS A 106 -9.96 -8.16 1.13
N ARG A 107 -9.61 -8.44 -0.14
CA ARG A 107 -9.54 -7.40 -1.18
C ARG A 107 -10.83 -6.59 -1.19
N ASP A 108 -10.72 -5.28 -1.17
CA ASP A 108 -11.82 -4.30 -1.21
C ASP A 108 -12.59 -4.27 -2.55
N GLY A 109 -12.46 -5.32 -3.37
CA GLY A 109 -13.13 -5.46 -4.65
C GLY A 109 -14.59 -5.83 -4.48
N CYS A 110 -15.47 -5.16 -5.22
CA CYS A 110 -16.87 -5.55 -5.36
C CYS A 110 -16.95 -7.04 -5.72
N GLU A 111 -17.60 -7.84 -4.86
CA GLU A 111 -18.07 -9.18 -5.23
C GLU A 111 -19.07 -8.99 -6.36
N CYS A 112 -18.59 -8.92 -7.59
CA CYS A 112 -19.45 -8.97 -8.75
C CYS A 112 -20.21 -10.30 -8.66
N GLU A 113 -21.53 -10.21 -8.50
CA GLU A 113 -22.51 -11.31 -8.38
C GLU A 113 -22.49 -12.30 -9.58
N ALA A 114 -21.57 -12.12 -10.52
CA ALA A 114 -21.34 -12.97 -11.70
C ALA A 114 -19.86 -13.34 -11.93
N GLY A 115 -18.96 -13.11 -10.96
CA GLY A 115 -17.53 -13.37 -11.10
C GLY A 115 -17.16 -14.79 -10.69
N ILE A 116 -17.01 -15.70 -11.64
CA ILE A 116 -16.35 -17.00 -11.40
C ILE A 116 -14.91 -16.70 -11.01
N TYR A 117 -14.62 -16.65 -9.70
CA TYR A 117 -13.24 -16.60 -9.21
C TYR A 117 -12.58 -17.92 -9.58
N LEU A 118 -11.53 -17.86 -10.40
CA LEU A 118 -10.70 -19.02 -10.68
C LEU A 118 -9.96 -19.38 -9.40
N SER A 119 -9.98 -20.66 -9.02
CA SER A 119 -9.12 -21.15 -7.96
C SER A 119 -7.65 -21.03 -8.37
N GLU A 120 -6.75 -20.97 -7.39
CA GLU A 120 -5.30 -20.96 -7.65
C GLU A 120 -4.86 -22.11 -8.57
N SER A 121 -5.47 -23.30 -8.41
CA SER A 121 -5.23 -24.44 -9.27
C SER A 121 -5.67 -24.22 -10.72
N GLN A 122 -6.79 -23.53 -10.96
CA GLN A 122 -7.27 -23.22 -12.30
C GLN A 122 -6.40 -22.15 -12.97
N VAL A 123 -5.94 -21.16 -12.21
CA VAL A 123 -4.98 -20.16 -12.71
C VAL A 123 -3.66 -20.86 -13.09
N HIS A 124 -3.14 -21.72 -12.22
CA HIS A 124 -1.92 -22.46 -12.47
C HIS A 124 -2.02 -23.37 -13.70
N GLU A 125 -3.16 -24.04 -13.91
CA GLU A 125 -3.42 -24.84 -15.11
C GLU A 125 -3.39 -23.98 -16.38
N ILE A 126 -4.09 -22.85 -16.38
CA ILE A 126 -4.12 -21.91 -17.51
C ILE A 126 -2.72 -21.37 -17.82
N GLU A 127 -1.97 -20.95 -16.81
CA GLU A 127 -0.61 -20.44 -16.97
C GLU A 127 0.34 -21.50 -17.55
N THR A 128 0.20 -22.74 -17.11
CA THR A 128 1.00 -23.86 -17.60
C THR A 128 0.68 -24.19 -19.06
N GLU A 129 -0.60 -24.23 -19.43
CA GLU A 129 -1.01 -24.46 -20.82
C GLU A 129 -0.57 -23.30 -21.73
N PHE A 130 -0.71 -22.06 -21.28
CA PHE A 130 -0.21 -20.89 -22.03
C PHE A 130 1.31 -20.96 -22.25
N LEU A 131 2.06 -21.39 -21.23
CA LEU A 131 3.51 -21.58 -21.34
C LEU A 131 3.87 -22.67 -22.36
N LYS A 132 3.13 -23.79 -22.40
CA LYS A 132 3.30 -24.84 -23.42
C LYS A 132 3.01 -24.34 -24.82
N GLU A 133 1.93 -23.58 -25.02
CA GLU A 133 1.60 -22.97 -26.31
C GLU A 133 2.71 -22.02 -26.78
N LYS A 134 3.22 -21.19 -25.86
CA LYS A 134 4.33 -20.27 -26.16
C LYS A 134 5.61 -21.00 -26.53
N LEU A 135 5.92 -22.12 -25.86
CA LEU A 135 7.03 -22.98 -26.23
C LEU A 135 6.86 -23.55 -27.64
N GLN A 136 5.68 -24.07 -27.97
CA GLN A 136 5.35 -24.59 -29.31
C GLN A 136 5.50 -23.52 -30.40
N GLU A 137 5.06 -22.29 -30.12
CA GLU A 137 5.24 -21.15 -31.03
C GLU A 137 6.73 -20.90 -31.32
N ILE A 138 7.56 -20.87 -30.28
CA ILE A 138 9.02 -20.66 -30.41
C ILE A 138 9.66 -21.83 -31.19
N TYR A 139 9.24 -23.07 -30.94
CA TYR A 139 9.71 -24.24 -31.69
C TYR A 139 9.42 -24.16 -33.17
N LEU A 140 8.20 -23.74 -33.53
CA LEU A 140 7.80 -23.60 -34.92
C LEU A 140 8.63 -22.51 -35.61
N GLN A 141 8.81 -21.37 -34.95
CA GLN A 141 9.64 -20.26 -35.44
C GLN A 141 11.10 -20.68 -35.66
N ALA A 142 11.65 -21.49 -34.75
CA ALA A 142 13.01 -22.02 -34.87
C ALA A 142 13.15 -23.06 -36.00
N LYS A 143 12.09 -23.83 -36.30
CA LYS A 143 12.09 -24.86 -37.35
C LYS A 143 11.86 -24.30 -38.75
N GLU A 144 11.12 -23.21 -38.88
CA GLU A 144 10.88 -22.54 -40.16
C GLU A 144 12.13 -21.83 -40.72
N GLN A 145 13.11 -21.52 -39.87
CA GLN A 145 14.31 -20.80 -40.25
C GLN A 145 15.52 -21.72 -40.32
N GLU A 146 16.17 -21.75 -41.50
CA GLU A 146 17.38 -22.56 -41.74
C GLU A 146 18.60 -22.06 -40.94
N VAL A 147 18.61 -20.76 -40.61
CA VAL A 147 19.55 -20.11 -39.69
C VAL A 147 18.75 -19.37 -38.63
N LEU A 148 18.96 -19.71 -37.36
CA LEU A 148 18.29 -19.08 -36.22
C LEU A 148 18.74 -17.62 -36.08
N PRO A 149 17.82 -16.62 -36.17
CA PRO A 149 18.13 -15.25 -35.84
C PRO A 149 18.57 -15.13 -34.39
N GLU A 150 19.50 -14.21 -34.14
CA GLU A 150 20.03 -13.92 -32.81
C GLU A 150 18.91 -13.59 -31.80
N GLU A 151 17.83 -12.94 -32.24
CA GLU A 151 16.66 -12.62 -31.41
C GLU A 151 15.92 -13.88 -30.93
N ILE A 152 15.72 -14.87 -31.82
CA ILE A 152 15.05 -16.13 -31.47
C ILE A 152 15.96 -16.98 -30.58
N PHE A 153 17.27 -16.96 -30.84
CA PHE A 153 18.26 -17.62 -29.99
C PHE A 153 18.29 -17.05 -28.57
N ASN A 154 18.34 -15.72 -28.43
CA ASN A 154 18.30 -15.05 -27.13
C ASN A 154 17.01 -15.36 -26.37
N ARG A 155 15.88 -15.40 -27.08
CA ARG A 155 14.58 -15.78 -26.49
C ARG A 155 14.55 -17.24 -26.05
N LEU A 156 15.13 -18.16 -26.82
CA LEU A 156 15.27 -19.58 -26.45
C LEU A 156 16.12 -19.76 -25.20
N GLU A 157 17.27 -19.09 -25.12
CA GLU A 157 18.16 -19.14 -23.96
C GLU A 157 17.47 -18.59 -22.70
N ALA A 158 16.79 -17.44 -22.81
CA ALA A 158 16.07 -16.84 -21.70
C ALA A 158 14.96 -17.76 -21.17
N VAL A 159 14.19 -18.40 -22.06
CA VAL A 159 13.15 -19.36 -21.68
C VAL A 159 13.77 -20.61 -21.06
N ARG A 160 14.88 -21.13 -21.59
CA ARG A 160 15.57 -22.29 -21.02
C ARG A 160 16.07 -22.01 -19.61
N GLU A 161 16.68 -20.85 -19.37
CA GLU A 161 17.16 -20.44 -18.06
C GLU A 161 15.99 -20.28 -17.08
N PHE A 162 14.91 -19.62 -17.50
CA PHE A 162 13.70 -19.47 -16.69
C PHE A 162 13.12 -20.83 -16.26
N LEU A 163 12.94 -21.75 -17.22
CA LEU A 163 12.39 -23.08 -16.91
C LEU A 163 13.33 -23.93 -16.03
N SER A 164 14.65 -23.75 -16.16
CA SER A 164 15.63 -24.50 -15.38
C SER A 164 15.77 -24.02 -13.94
N SER A 165 15.51 -22.73 -13.70
CA SER A 165 15.57 -22.09 -12.38
C SER A 165 14.33 -22.37 -11.51
N ASN A 166 13.21 -22.79 -12.12
CA ASN A 166 11.96 -23.10 -11.41
C ASN A 166 11.78 -24.63 -11.31
N GLU A 167 11.77 -25.17 -10.09
CA GLU A 167 11.78 -26.63 -9.84
C GLU A 167 10.51 -27.34 -10.33
N ASP A 168 9.36 -26.71 -10.11
CA ASP A 168 8.03 -27.12 -10.55
C ASP A 168 7.93 -27.18 -12.08
N LEU A 169 8.38 -26.12 -12.76
CA LEU A 169 8.39 -26.06 -14.22
C LEU A 169 9.40 -27.03 -14.83
N ARG A 170 10.58 -27.17 -14.22
CA ARG A 170 11.61 -28.12 -14.67
C ARG A 170 11.11 -29.56 -14.67
N SER A 171 10.33 -29.94 -13.65
CA SER A 171 9.78 -31.29 -13.53
C SER A 171 8.62 -31.51 -14.52
N SER A 172 7.69 -30.56 -14.62
CA SER A 172 6.50 -30.66 -15.47
C SER A 172 6.77 -30.50 -16.97
N LEU A 173 7.79 -29.71 -17.35
CA LEU A 173 8.16 -29.42 -18.74
C LEU A 173 9.54 -30.00 -19.11
N SER A 174 9.94 -31.10 -18.48
CA SER A 174 11.26 -31.72 -18.69
C SER A 174 11.50 -32.17 -20.15
N GLU A 175 10.48 -32.70 -20.83
CA GLU A 175 10.57 -33.07 -22.24
C GLU A 175 10.78 -31.84 -23.14
N ASP A 176 10.11 -30.73 -22.83
CA ASP A 176 10.25 -29.50 -23.58
C ASP A 176 11.61 -28.84 -23.29
N LEU A 177 12.13 -28.90 -22.06
CA LEU A 177 13.51 -28.49 -21.79
C LEU A 177 14.54 -29.27 -22.62
N GLN A 178 14.35 -30.58 -22.80
CA GLN A 178 15.23 -31.40 -23.65
C GLN A 178 15.14 -31.01 -25.13
N LYS A 179 13.93 -30.70 -25.63
CA LYS A 179 13.72 -30.21 -27.00
C LYS A 179 14.30 -28.80 -27.20
N LEU A 180 14.25 -27.91 -26.21
CA LEU A 180 14.92 -26.60 -26.26
C LEU A 180 16.44 -26.80 -26.36
N ALA A 181 17.00 -27.70 -25.55
CA ALA A 181 18.43 -27.97 -25.55
C ALA A 181 18.93 -28.54 -26.88
N SER A 182 18.12 -29.33 -27.59
CA SER A 182 18.49 -29.85 -28.91
C SER A 182 18.47 -28.79 -30.02
N LEU A 183 17.73 -27.69 -29.83
CA LEU A 183 17.73 -26.53 -30.73
C LEU A 183 18.79 -25.48 -30.40
N CYS A 184 19.53 -25.65 -29.30
CA CYS A 184 20.73 -24.87 -28.97
C CYS A 184 22.04 -25.62 -29.28
N PRO A 185 22.27 -26.21 -30.48
CA PRO A 185 23.58 -26.79 -30.78
C PRO A 185 24.59 -25.67 -31.04
N GLN A 186 25.45 -25.44 -30.04
CA GLN A 186 26.78 -24.82 -30.07
C GLN A 186 26.99 -23.65 -31.05
N HIS A 187 26.79 -22.42 -30.57
CA HIS A 187 27.45 -21.22 -31.09
C HIS A 187 28.95 -21.16 -30.70
N GLN A 188 29.61 -22.30 -30.44
CA GLN A 188 30.97 -22.38 -29.89
C GLN A 188 32.04 -22.95 -30.83
N THR A 189 31.77 -23.13 -32.12
CA THR A 189 32.81 -23.56 -33.07
C THR A 189 32.80 -22.76 -34.37
N LEU A 190 32.96 -21.43 -34.28
CA LEU A 190 33.31 -20.63 -35.47
C LEU A 190 34.25 -19.44 -35.20
N ASP A 191 34.86 -19.36 -34.01
CA ASP A 191 35.84 -18.30 -33.71
C ASP A 191 37.27 -18.81 -33.44
N SER A 192 37.59 -20.04 -33.84
CA SER A 192 38.95 -20.57 -33.66
C SER A 192 39.33 -21.57 -34.74
N LYS A 193 39.59 -21.08 -35.96
CA LYS A 193 40.34 -21.83 -36.98
C LYS A 193 41.11 -20.90 -37.92
N GLU A 194 42.29 -20.47 -37.44
CA GLU A 194 43.63 -20.34 -38.10
C GLU A 194 43.81 -19.70 -39.52
N PRO A 195 45.03 -19.30 -39.98
CA PRO A 195 46.38 -19.66 -39.49
C PRO A 195 47.39 -18.49 -39.35
N GLY A 196 48.52 -18.81 -38.73
CA GLY A 196 49.62 -17.88 -38.46
C GLY A 196 50.67 -17.70 -39.57
N VAL A 197 51.80 -17.18 -39.08
CA VAL A 197 53.14 -17.02 -39.68
C VAL A 197 53.39 -15.70 -40.42
N GLN A 198 54.08 -14.76 -39.75
CA GLN A 198 55.51 -14.53 -40.03
C GLN A 198 56.18 -13.77 -38.88
N ALA A 199 57.19 -14.42 -38.31
CA ALA A 199 58.21 -13.80 -37.48
C ALA A 199 59.14 -12.95 -38.37
N ALA A 200 59.51 -11.77 -37.88
CA ALA A 200 60.78 -11.14 -38.22
C ALA A 200 61.33 -10.49 -36.94
N ALA A 201 62.31 -11.18 -36.36
CA ALA A 201 63.18 -10.68 -35.32
C ALA A 201 64.05 -9.54 -35.85
N GLY A 202 64.42 -8.61 -34.96
CA GLY A 202 65.41 -7.58 -35.24
C GLY A 202 65.48 -6.54 -34.13
N GLU A 203 66.13 -6.90 -33.01
CA GLU A 203 66.77 -5.93 -32.12
C GLU A 203 67.88 -5.18 -32.90
N VAL A 204 67.89 -3.84 -32.85
CA VAL A 204 68.84 -2.96 -32.11
C VAL A 204 68.41 -1.51 -32.37
#